data_AF-A0A971J7V8-F1
#
_entry.id   AF-A0A971J7V8-F1
#
_cell.length_a   1.000
_cell.length_b   1.000
_cell.length_c   1.000
_cell.angle_alpha   90.00
_cell.angle_beta   90.00
_cell.angle_gamma   90.00
#
_symmetry.space_group_name_H-M   'P 1'
#
loop_
_entity.id
_entity.type
_entity.pdbx_description
1 polymer ?
#
loop_
_entity_poly.entity_id
_entity_poly.type
_entity_poly.pdbx_seq_one_letter_code
_entity_poly.pdbx_strand_id
1 'polypeptide(L)' 'MHENHYKHKKHKEWREKVLRRDKYLCQECLRYGKRISATIAHHIKPVSEYPELKYKVENGRSLCLACHNKIHPEKGGNWK' A
#
# COMPACT_ATOMS: atom_id res chain seq x y z
N MET A 1 -1.08 -28.57 0.20
CA MET A 1 -1.75 -27.32 0.61
C MET A 1 -0.73 -26.42 1.32
N HIS A 2 0.10 -25.65 0.59
CA HIS A 2 1.12 -24.75 1.18
C HIS A 2 1.11 -23.38 0.47
N GLU A 3 -0.08 -22.77 0.28
CA GLU A 3 -0.19 -21.55 -0.53
C GLU A 3 -0.14 -20.24 0.28
N ASN A 4 -0.23 -20.28 1.62
CA ASN A 4 -0.36 -19.07 2.43
C ASN A 4 0.96 -18.44 2.88
N HIS A 5 1.99 -19.22 3.21
CA HIS A 5 3.22 -18.65 3.76
C HIS A 5 3.98 -17.74 2.78
N TYR A 6 4.05 -18.14 1.50
CA TYR A 6 4.74 -17.37 0.46
C TYR A 6 4.02 -16.07 0.08
N LYS A 7 2.68 -16.05 0.13
CA LYS A 7 1.87 -14.85 -0.14
C LYS A 7 2.13 -13.76 0.89
N HIS A 8 2.23 -14.14 2.18
CA HIS A 8 2.57 -13.21 3.27
C HIS A 8 4.00 -12.68 3.15
N LYS A 9 4.98 -13.53 2.83
CA LYS A 9 6.38 -13.10 2.65
C LYS A 9 6.54 -12.12 1.49
N LYS A 10 6.05 -12.47 0.28
CA LYS A 10 6.14 -11.59 -0.90
C LYS A 10 5.41 -10.26 -0.67
N HIS A 11 4.25 -10.29 -0.03
CA HIS A 11 3.52 -9.07 0.30
C HIS A 11 4.27 -8.19 1.31
N LYS A 12 4.87 -8.78 2.35
CA LYS A 12 5.70 -8.06 3.32
C LYS A 12 6.91 -7.39 2.64
N GLU A 13 7.65 -8.14 1.82
CA GLU A 13 8.80 -7.63 1.08
C GLU A 13 8.40 -6.50 0.11
N TRP A 14 7.30 -6.68 -0.63
CA TRP A 14 6.76 -5.64 -1.50
C TRP A 14 6.38 -4.38 -0.72
N ARG A 15 5.64 -4.54 0.39
CA ARG A 15 5.26 -3.43 1.27
C ARG A 15 6.48 -2.68 1.77
N GLU A 16 7.51 -3.39 2.24
CA GLU A 16 8.75 -2.78 2.73
C GLU A 16 9.50 -2.02 1.62
N LYS A 17 9.56 -2.54 0.40
CA LYS A 17 10.17 -1.86 -0.75
C LYS A 17 9.42 -0.57 -1.11
N VAL A 18 8.09 -0.60 -1.13
CA VAL A 18 7.25 0.58 -1.39
C VAL A 18 7.45 1.65 -0.32
N LEU A 19 7.34 1.29 0.96
CA LEU A 19 7.54 2.22 2.07
C LEU A 19 8.95 2.82 2.08
N ARG A 20 9.99 2.00 1.82
CA ARG A 20 11.38 2.46 1.79
C ARG A 20 11.64 3.44 0.64
N ARG A 21 11.14 3.16 -0.56
CA ARG A 21 11.21 4.07 -1.72
C ARG A 21 10.67 5.45 -1.37
N ASP A 22 9.52 5.46 -0.68
CA ASP A 22 8.79 6.67 -0.31
C ASP A 22 9.28 7.31 0.99
N LYS A 23 10.44 6.87 1.52
CA LYS A 23 11.03 7.31 2.79
C LYS A 23 10.06 7.24 3.97
N TYR A 24 9.16 6.26 3.94
CA TYR A 24 8.10 6.04 4.92
C TYR A 24 7.16 7.25 5.07
N LEU A 25 7.00 8.08 4.04
CA LEU A 25 6.09 9.22 4.03
C LEU A 25 4.83 8.91 3.21
N CYS A 26 3.69 9.38 3.70
CA CYS A 26 2.42 9.34 2.99
C CYS A 26 2.50 10.22 1.75
N GLN A 27 2.48 9.60 0.58
CA GLN A 27 2.63 10.31 -0.70
C GLN A 27 1.44 11.23 -0.99
N GLU A 28 0.24 10.88 -0.49
CA GLU A 28 -0.92 11.75 -0.63
C GLU A 28 -0.79 13.00 0.25
N CYS A 29 -0.36 12.87 1.51
CA CYS A 29 -0.13 14.03 2.37
C CYS A 29 1.01 14.91 1.87
N LEU A 30 2.08 14.28 1.35
CA LEU A 30 3.26 14.97 0.86
C LEU A 30 2.95 15.88 -0.33
N ARG A 31 1.99 15.48 -1.19
CA ARG A 31 1.47 16.32 -2.29
C ARG A 31 0.94 17.68 -1.81
N TYR A 32 0.45 17.76 -0.58
CA TYR A 32 -0.05 19.00 0.05
C TYR A 32 0.95 19.60 1.04
N GLY A 33 2.24 19.23 0.95
CA GLY A 33 3.30 19.74 1.83
C GLY A 33 3.32 19.16 3.24
N LYS A 34 2.48 18.16 3.54
CA LYS A 34 2.39 17.55 4.88
C LYS A 34 3.26 16.29 4.97
N ARG A 35 4.22 16.29 5.89
CA ARG A 35 5.10 15.13 6.15
C ARG A 35 4.49 14.21 7.21
N ILE A 36 3.61 13.31 6.77
CA ILE A 36 2.95 12.32 7.64
C ILE A 36 3.55 10.95 7.38
N SER A 37 3.82 10.17 8.42
CA SER A 37 4.33 8.81 8.29
C SER A 37 3.33 7.89 7.57
N ALA A 38 3.83 7.06 6.66
CA ALA A 38 3.08 6.00 6.00
C ALA A 38 3.31 4.65 6.67
N THR A 39 2.25 3.89 6.83
CA THR A 39 2.28 2.52 7.37
C THR A 39 1.67 1.50 6.42
N ILE A 40 1.06 1.95 5.32
CA ILE A 40 0.32 1.10 4.37
C ILE A 40 0.92 1.29 2.98
N ALA A 41 1.18 0.18 2.29
CA ALA A 41 1.44 0.17 0.86
C ALA A 41 0.14 -0.16 0.14
N HIS A 42 -0.41 0.81 -0.58
CA HIS A 42 -1.67 0.70 -1.30
C HIS A 42 -1.41 0.39 -2.78
N HIS A 43 -2.15 -0.57 -3.34
CA HIS A 43 -2.12 -0.86 -4.78
C HIS A 43 -2.83 0.25 -5.56
N ILE A 44 -2.11 0.93 -6.46
CA ILE A 44 -2.67 2.00 -7.30
C ILE A 44 -3.65 1.42 -8.32
N LYS A 45 -3.26 0.34 -9.00
CA LYS A 45 -4.14 -0.47 -9.86
C LYS A 45 -4.65 -1.68 -9.09
N PRO A 46 -5.97 -1.95 -9.09
CA PRO A 46 -6.56 -3.07 -8.36
C PRO A 46 -5.96 -4.41 -8.79
N VAL A 47 -5.63 -5.25 -7.80
CA VAL A 47 -5.04 -6.59 -8.03
C VAL A 47 -6.02 -7.54 -8.73
N SER A 48 -7.33 -7.32 -8.58
CA SER A 48 -8.37 -8.11 -9.25
C SER A 48 -8.37 -7.93 -10.76
N GLU A 49 -8.03 -6.74 -11.23
CA GLU A 49 -7.99 -6.40 -12.66
C GLU A 49 -6.58 -6.54 -13.25
N TYR A 50 -5.54 -6.30 -12.43
CA TYR A 50 -4.14 -6.31 -12.85
C TYR A 50 -3.28 -7.21 -11.94
N PRO A 51 -3.50 -8.54 -11.91
CA PRO A 51 -2.78 -9.46 -11.04
C PRO A 51 -1.26 -9.47 -11.29
N GLU A 52 -0.83 -9.20 -12.52
CA GLU A 52 0.57 -9.09 -12.93
C GLU A 52 1.30 -7.89 -12.32
N LEU A 53 0.55 -6.89 -11.83
CA LEU A 53 1.09 -5.70 -11.19
C LEU A 53 1.14 -5.81 -9.66
N LYS A 54 0.62 -6.89 -9.09
CA LYS A 54 0.42 -7.07 -7.63
C LYS A 54 1.66 -6.77 -6.78
N TYR A 55 2.85 -7.14 -7.26
CA TYR A 55 4.10 -6.97 -6.52
C TYR A 55 5.10 -6.04 -7.23
N LYS A 56 4.67 -5.30 -8.25
CA LYS A 56 5.49 -4.23 -8.82
C LYS A 56 5.53 -3.06 -7.85
N VAL A 57 6.73 -2.56 -7.55
CA VAL A 57 6.90 -1.45 -6.60
C VAL A 57 6.24 -0.18 -7.15
N GLU A 58 6.25 0.04 -8.46
CA GLU A 58 5.59 1.19 -9.09
C GLU A 58 4.06 1.15 -8.94
N ASN A 59 3.47 -0.03 -8.78
CA ASN A 59 2.03 -0.16 -8.49
C ASN A 59 1.70 0.04 -7.01
N GLY A 60 2.68 0.37 -6.17
CA GLY A 60 2.49 0.69 -4.76
C GLY A 60 2.60 2.18 -4.47
N ARG A 61 1.71 2.69 -3.63
CA ARG A 61 1.77 4.04 -3.04
C ARG A 61 1.79 3.94 -1.51
N SER A 62 2.75 4.60 -0.87
CA SER A 62 2.78 4.68 0.59
C SER A 62 1.75 5.67 1.12
N LEU A 63 0.88 5.22 2.01
CA LEU A 63 -0.19 6.02 2.59
C LEU A 63 -0.21 5.90 4.12
N CYS A 64 -0.67 6.98 4.77
CA CYS A 64 -1.15 6.91 6.16
C CYS A 64 -2.55 6.26 6.19
N LEU A 65 -2.96 5.78 7.37
CA LEU A 65 -4.27 5.14 7.56
C LEU A 65 -5.42 6.05 7.12
N ALA A 66 -5.38 7.34 7.46
CA ALA A 66 -6.42 8.29 7.09
C ALA A 66 -6.58 8.43 5.56
N CYS A 67 -5.47 8.53 4.81
CA CYS A 67 -5.52 8.61 3.35
C CYS A 67 -5.95 7.28 2.73
N HIS A 68 -5.50 6.15 3.27
CA HIS A 68 -5.92 4.84 2.80
C HIS A 68 -7.44 4.64 2.94
N ASN A 69 -8.01 5.01 4.09
CA ASN A 69 -9.44 4.90 4.36
C ASN A 69 -10.29 5.79 3.45
N LYS A 70 -9.78 6.97 3.06
CA LYS A 70 -10.47 7.85 2.10
C LYS A 70 -10.55 7.26 0.70
N ILE A 71 -9.62 6.38 0.33
CA ILE A 71 -9.61 5.72 -0.99
C ILE A 71 -10.54 4.51 -1.03
N HIS A 72 -10.77 3.85 0.11
CA HIS A 72 -11.71 2.72 0.24
C HIS A 72 -12.90 3.06 1.16
N PRO A 73 -13.75 4.05 0.83
CA PRO A 73 -14.92 4.36 1.64
C PRO A 73 -15.89 3.18 1.76
N GLU A 74 -15.94 2.30 0.74
CA GLU A 74 -16.79 1.11 0.70
C GLU A 74 -16.38 0.03 1.70
N LYS A 75 -15.14 0.10 2.22
CA LYS A 75 -14.61 -0.84 3.23
C LYS A 75 -14.73 -0.31 4.66
N GLY A 76 -15.52 0.76 4.86
CA GLY A 76 -15.91 1.27 6.18
C GLY A 76 -14.76 1.78 7.05
N GLY A 77 -13.60 2.12 6.46
CA GLY A 77 -12.45 2.67 7.19
C GLY A 77 -11.80 1.75 8.24
N ASN A 78 -12.17 0.48 8.30
CA ASN A 78 -11.66 -0.49 9.28
C ASN A 78 -10.55 -1.37 8.71
N TRP A 79 -9.49 -0.77 8.17
CA TRP A 79 -8.25 -1.49 7.90
C TRP A 79 -7.35 -1.42 9.14
N LYS A 80 -7.36 -2.48 9.96
CA LYS A 80 -6.44 -2.69 11.10
C LYS A 80 -5.28 -3.59 10.71
#